data_AF-A0A7Y0R0S6-F1
#
_entry.id   AF-A0A7Y0R0S6-F1
#
_cell.length_a   1.000
_cell.length_b   1.000
_cell.length_c   1.000
_cell.angle_alpha   90.00
_cell.angle_beta   90.00
_cell.angle_gamma   90.00
#
_symmetry.space_group_name_H-M   'P 1'
#
loop_
_entity.id
_entity.type
_entity.pdbx_description
1 polymer ?
#
loop_
_entity_poly.entity_id
_entity_poly.type
_entity_poly.pdbx_seq_one_letter_code
_entity_poly.pdbx_strand_id
1 'polypeptide(L)'
;VILACVVDVGMIERILLIGVVVLVLIVELINSAIEAVVDRIGVERHELSGRAKDIGSAAVMVALAFAAFTWLYILASRYLG
;
A
#
# COMPACT_ATOMS: atom_id res chain seq x y z
N VAL A 1 -8.71 5.33 -7.33
CA VAL A 1 -10.12 5.26 -6.90
C VAL A 1 -11.08 5.80 -7.96
N ILE A 2 -10.99 7.07 -8.38
CA ILE A 2 -11.91 7.65 -9.39
C ILE A 2 -11.95 6.81 -10.67
N LEU A 3 -10.80 6.40 -11.20
CA LEU A 3 -10.72 5.52 -12.37
C LEU A 3 -11.47 4.18 -12.18
N ALA A 4 -11.46 3.59 -10.98
CA ALA A 4 -12.17 2.33 -10.71
C ALA A 4 -13.69 2.49 -10.76
N CYS A 5 -14.21 3.71 -10.55
CA CYS A 5 -15.63 4.02 -10.66
C CYS A 5 -16.08 4.21 -12.11
N VAL A 6 -15.17 4.62 -12.99
CA VAL A 6 -15.47 4.95 -14.39
C VAL A 6 -15.22 3.76 -15.32
N VAL A 7 -14.25 2.91 -15.00
CA VAL A 7 -13.98 1.70 -15.78
C VAL A 7 -15.15 0.72 -15.65
N ASP A 8 -15.59 0.20 -16.79
CA ASP A 8 -16.57 -0.88 -16.87
C ASP A 8 -15.90 -2.19 -16.47
N VAL A 9 -16.08 -2.60 -15.22
CA VAL A 9 -15.55 -3.82 -14.61
C VAL A 9 -16.63 -4.41 -13.70
N GLY A 10 -16.53 -5.71 -13.43
CA GLY A 10 -17.44 -6.39 -12.53
C GLY A 10 -17.39 -5.83 -11.10
N MET A 11 -18.42 -6.12 -10.31
CA MET A 11 -18.51 -5.64 -8.93
C MET A 11 -17.32 -6.09 -8.06
N ILE A 12 -16.89 -7.35 -8.20
CA ILE A 12 -15.75 -7.89 -7.45
C ILE A 12 -14.44 -7.19 -7.85
N GLU A 13 -14.20 -7.01 -9.15
CA GLU A 13 -13.02 -6.31 -9.67
C GLU A 13 -12.97 -4.87 -9.17
N ARG A 14 -14.11 -4.15 -9.18
CA ARG A 14 -14.19 -2.80 -8.63
C ARG A 14 -13.86 -2.75 -7.14
N ILE A 15 -14.38 -3.69 -6.36
CA ILE A 15 -14.06 -3.81 -4.93
C ILE A 15 -12.56 -4.06 -4.74
N LEU A 16 -11.93 -4.91 -5.55
CA LEU A 16 -10.49 -5.17 -5.49
C LEU A 16 -9.67 -3.93 -5.85
N LEU A 17 -9.99 -3.23 -6.95
CA LEU A 17 -9.30 -2.01 -7.40
C LEU A 17 -9.32 -0.89 -6.34
N ILE A 18 -10.45 -0.73 -5.64
CA ILE A 18 -10.58 0.23 -4.54
C ILE A 18 -9.88 -0.31 -3.29
N GLY A 19 -10.09 -1.58 -2.97
CA GLY A 19 -9.58 -2.25 -1.77
C GLY A 19 -8.06 -2.21 -1.68
N VAL A 20 -7.34 -2.42 -2.78
CA VAL A 20 -5.86 -2.35 -2.77
C VAL A 20 -5.35 -0.92 -2.52
N VAL A 21 -6.09 0.12 -2.91
CA VAL A 21 -5.72 1.51 -2.57
C VAL A 21 -5.96 1.77 -1.09
N VAL A 22 -7.09 1.30 -0.55
CA VAL A 22 -7.36 1.39 0.90
C VAL A 22 -6.30 0.63 1.70
N LEU A 23 -5.87 -0.54 1.24
CA LEU A 23 -4.79 -1.31 1.86
C LEU A 23 -3.47 -0.51 1.90
N VAL A 24 -3.08 0.13 0.80
CA VAL A 24 -1.89 1.02 0.78
C VAL A 24 -2.02 2.11 1.84
N LEU A 25 -3.18 2.77 1.95
CA LEU A 25 -3.39 3.80 2.97
C LEU A 25 -3.31 3.25 4.40
N ILE A 26 -3.86 2.06 4.66
CA ILE A 26 -3.74 1.40 5.96
C ILE A 26 -2.27 1.14 6.31
N VAL A 27 -1.50 0.61 5.36
CA VAL A 27 -0.07 0.30 5.56
C VAL A 27 0.74 1.58 5.76
N GLU A 28 0.43 2.65 5.03
CA GLU A 28 1.07 3.97 5.21
C GLU A 28 0.82 4.53 6.62
N LEU A 29 -0.43 4.46 7.11
CA LEU A 29 -0.79 4.90 8.46
C LEU A 29 -0.04 4.09 9.54
N ILE A 30 0.13 2.78 9.32
CA ILE A 30 0.93 1.93 10.21
C ILE A 30 2.41 2.33 10.15
N ASN A 31 2.96 2.59 8.97
CA ASN A 31 4.35 3.06 8.83
C ASN A 31 4.57 4.38 9.58
N SER A 32 3.68 5.37 9.41
CA SER A 32 3.75 6.64 10.15
C SER A 32 3.61 6.45 11.67
N ALA A 33 2.79 5.52 12.12
CA ALA A 33 2.69 5.20 13.55
C ALA A 33 4.00 4.61 14.10
N ILE A 34 4.66 3.72 13.34
CA ILE A 34 5.97 3.16 13.70
C ILE A 34 7.01 4.29 13.76
N GLU A 35 7.06 5.15 12.75
CA GLU A 35 7.97 6.31 12.72
C GLU A 35 7.77 7.21 13.94
N ALA A 36 6.52 7.54 14.29
CA ALA A 36 6.22 8.36 15.46
C ALA A 36 6.67 7.73 16.79
N VAL A 37 6.50 6.41 16.94
CA VAL A 37 6.97 5.68 18.13
C VAL A 37 8.50 5.63 18.18
N VAL A 38 9.15 5.35 17.04
CA VAL A 38 10.62 5.28 16.95
C VAL A 38 11.25 6.64 17.21
N ASP A 39 10.69 7.72 16.65
CA ASP A 39 11.20 9.08 16.84
C ASP A 39 11.00 9.60 18.26
N ARG A 40 9.94 9.17 18.95
CA ARG A 40 9.73 9.50 20.37
C ARG A 40 10.78 8.89 21.30
N ILE A 41 11.31 7.70 20.98
CA ILE A 41 12.23 6.95 21.85
C ILE A 41 13.71 7.33 21.59
N GLY A 42 14.03 7.83 20.39
CA GLY A 42 15.39 7.85 19.82
C GLY A 42 16.37 8.94 20.28
N VAL A 43 16.61 9.14 21.59
CA VAL A 43 17.76 9.94 22.05
C VAL A 43 19.08 9.14 21.96
N GLU A 44 19.01 7.80 22.07
CA GLU A 44 20.12 6.86 21.86
C GLU A 44 19.89 6.09 20.55
N ARG A 45 20.55 6.49 19.46
CA ARG A 45 20.39 5.87 18.14
C ARG A 45 20.93 4.44 18.14
N HIS A 46 20.05 3.46 18.31
CA HIS A 46 20.36 2.05 18.13
C HIS A 46 19.98 1.60 16.71
N GLU A 47 20.81 0.75 16.09
CA GLU A 47 20.57 0.10 14.79
C GLU A 47 19.14 -0.45 14.64
N LEU A 48 18.51 -0.84 15.75
CA LEU A 48 17.14 -1.32 15.82
C LEU A 48 16.09 -0.27 15.38
N SER A 49 16.29 1.01 15.71
CA SER A 49 15.40 2.09 15.28
C SER A 49 15.45 2.30 13.77
N GLY A 50 16.63 2.17 13.17
CA GLY A 50 16.79 2.20 11.71
C GLY A 50 16.06 1.04 11.06
N ARG A 51 16.28 -0.18 11.55
CA ARG A 51 15.60 -1.39 11.04
C ARG A 51 14.08 -1.31 11.12
N ALA A 52 13.52 -0.74 12.19
CA ALA A 52 12.08 -0.57 12.32
C ALA A 52 11.49 0.33 11.21
N LYS A 53 12.17 1.44 10.88
CA LYS A 53 11.78 2.34 9.79
C LYS A 53 11.91 1.67 8.42
N ASP A 54 13.00 0.96 8.20
CA ASP A 54 13.25 0.25 6.93
C ASP A 54 12.16 -0.81 6.66
N ILE A 55 11.78 -1.58 7.68
CA ILE A 55 10.72 -2.59 7.58
C ILE A 55 9.37 -1.92 7.31
N GLY A 56 9.05 -0.81 7.99
CA GLY A 56 7.82 -0.07 7.75
C GLY A 56 7.72 0.44 6.31
N SER A 57 8.78 1.07 5.81
CA SER A 57 8.86 1.53 4.41
C SER A 57 8.83 0.37 3.40
N ALA A 58 9.44 -0.77 3.72
CA ALA A 58 9.36 -1.96 2.89
C ALA A 58 7.93 -2.52 2.80
N ALA A 59 7.16 -2.47 3.90
CA ALA A 59 5.76 -2.88 3.88
C ALA A 59 4.92 -2.00 2.95
N VAL A 60 5.13 -0.67 2.97
CA VAL A 60 4.51 0.28 2.04
C VAL A 60 4.85 -0.08 0.59
N MET A 61 6.13 -0.34 0.30
CA MET A 61 6.58 -0.72 -1.04
C MET A 61 5.89 -2.01 -1.53
N VAL A 62 5.77 -3.02 -0.67
CA VAL A 62 5.06 -4.28 -0.99
C VAL A 62 3.57 -4.02 -1.25
N ALA A 63 2.93 -3.18 -0.45
CA ALA A 63 1.53 -2.82 -0.65
C ALA A 63 1.31 -2.07 -1.98
N LEU A 64 2.21 -1.14 -2.34
CA LEU A 64 2.19 -0.44 -3.62
C LEU A 64 2.42 -1.38 -4.80
N ALA A 65 3.37 -2.31 -4.70
CA ALA A 65 3.62 -3.31 -5.73
C ALA A 65 2.39 -4.22 -5.93
N PHE A 66 1.73 -4.63 -4.84
CA PHE A 66 0.50 -5.41 -4.91
C PHE A 66 -0.64 -4.61 -5.55
N ALA A 67 -0.82 -3.34 -5.17
CA ALA A 67 -1.82 -2.48 -5.78
C ALA A 67 -1.58 -2.29 -7.29
N ALA A 68 -0.34 -2.04 -7.70
CA ALA A 68 0.04 -1.94 -9.11
C ALA A 68 -0.25 -3.24 -9.87
N PHE A 69 0.13 -4.39 -9.29
CA PHE A 69 -0.14 -5.71 -9.87
C PHE A 69 -1.64 -5.94 -10.08
N THR A 70 -2.47 -5.71 -9.05
CA THR A 70 -3.93 -5.89 -9.14
C THR A 70 -4.56 -4.99 -10.20
N TRP A 71 -4.16 -3.72 -10.25
CA TRP A 71 -4.65 -2.78 -11.25
C TRP A 71 -4.26 -3.19 -12.67
N LEU A 72 -2.98 -3.49 -12.90
CA LEU A 72 -2.49 -3.89 -14.20
C LEU A 72 -3.13 -5.19 -14.67
N TYR A 73 -3.27 -6.18 -13.80
CA TYR A 73 -3.86 -7.47 -14.16
C TYR A 73 -5.34 -7.34 -14.56
N ILE A 74 -6.16 -6.63 -13.76
CA ILE A 74 -7.59 -6.45 -14.05
C ILE A 74 -7.78 -5.65 -15.34
N LEU A 75 -7.04 -4.54 -15.52
CA LEU A 75 -7.15 -3.73 -16.72
C LEU A 75 -6.63 -4.47 -17.96
N ALA A 76 -5.50 -5.16 -17.87
CA ALA A 76 -4.99 -5.98 -18.96
C ALA A 76 -5.98 -7.07 -19.35
N SER A 77 -6.55 -7.79 -18.37
CA SER A 77 -7.58 -8.80 -18.63
C SER A 77 -8.83 -8.23 -19.30
N ARG A 78 -9.17 -6.97 -19.03
CA ARG A 78 -10.36 -6.31 -19.59
C ARG A 78 -10.16 -5.79 -21.01
N TYR A 79 -8.95 -5.36 -21.36
CA TYR A 79 -8.67 -4.69 -22.64
C TYR A 79 -7.87 -5.56 -23.62
N LEU A 80 -7.14 -6.57 -23.14
CA LEU A 80 -6.31 -7.46 -23.96
C LEU A 80 -6.88 -8.88 -24.07
N GLY A 81 -7.88 -9.22 -23.25
CA GLY A 81 -8.65 -10.47 -23.33
C GLY A 81 -9.99 -10.26 -24.00
#